data_AF-A0A3E2N8J3-F1
#
_entry.id   AF-A0A3E2N8J3-F1
#
_cell.length_a   1.000
_cell.length_b   1.000
_cell.length_c   1.000
_cell.angle_alpha   90.00
_cell.angle_beta   90.00
_cell.angle_gamma   90.00
#
_symmetry.space_group_name_H-M   'P 1'
#
loop_
_entity.id
_entity.type
_entity.pdbx_description
1 polymer ?
#
loop_
_entity_poly.entity_id
_entity_poly.type
_entity_poly.pdbx_seq_one_letter_code
_entity_poly.pdbx_strand_id
1 'polypeptide(L)'
;MENENVLKFGLGIKIWCVISILGSILSSLTNFIYGNYSVGVACIATVIFYVWLLLSKKRMAFYLIVFVAVARLIIDLIVLKTPMAFLGLGNCLITYAFLYKYWKQMK
;
A
#
# COMPACT_ATOMS: atom_id res chain seq x y z
N MET A 1 -32.48 -15.16 1.27
CA MET A 1 -31.24 -15.56 0.56
C MET A 1 -30.08 -15.21 1.47
N GLU A 2 -29.29 -16.22 1.80
CA GLU A 2 -28.25 -16.26 2.84
C GLU A 2 -27.30 -15.05 2.84
N ASN A 3 -26.99 -14.55 4.03
CA ASN A 3 -25.95 -13.55 4.27
C ASN A 3 -24.60 -14.09 3.79
N GLU A 4 -24.18 -13.70 2.59
CA GLU A 4 -22.80 -13.88 2.14
C GLU A 4 -21.86 -13.34 3.23
N ASN A 5 -20.86 -14.14 3.58
CA ASN A 5 -19.80 -13.81 4.51
C ASN A 5 -19.13 -12.46 4.15
N VAL A 6 -19.70 -11.34 4.62
CA VAL A 6 -19.11 -10.02 4.43
C VAL A 6 -17.85 -10.00 5.28
N LEU A 7 -16.69 -10.17 4.63
CA LEU A 7 -15.40 -10.10 5.27
C LEU A 7 -15.29 -8.76 6.01
N LYS A 8 -15.24 -8.80 7.35
CA LYS A 8 -15.09 -7.60 8.18
C LYS A 8 -13.66 -7.51 8.67
N PHE A 9 -12.92 -6.57 8.08
CA PHE A 9 -11.63 -6.17 8.59
C PHE A 9 -11.76 -5.63 10.03
N GLY A 10 -10.94 -6.17 10.93
CA GLY A 10 -10.83 -5.68 12.30
C GLY A 10 -10.25 -4.26 12.36
N LEU A 11 -10.31 -3.65 13.55
CA LEU A 11 -9.86 -2.28 13.76
C LEU A 11 -8.36 -2.09 13.40
N GLY A 12 -7.51 -3.07 13.75
CA GLY A 12 -6.06 -2.97 13.54
C GLY A 12 -5.65 -2.75 12.09
N ILE A 13 -6.18 -3.55 11.15
CA ILE A 13 -5.85 -3.38 9.73
C ILE A 13 -6.42 -2.08 9.15
N LYS A 14 -7.58 -1.63 9.64
CA LYS A 14 -8.16 -0.34 9.22
C LYS A 14 -7.26 0.82 9.64
N ILE A 15 -6.83 0.84 10.90
CA ILE A 15 -5.90 1.85 11.42
C ILE A 15 -4.59 1.82 10.62
N TRP A 16 -4.03 0.62 10.38
CA TRP A 16 -2.80 0.47 9.61
C TRP A 16 -2.92 1.00 8.17
N CYS A 17 -4.03 0.71 7.49
CA CYS A 17 -4.26 1.23 6.14
C CYS A 17 -4.40 2.76 6.15
N VAL A 18 -5.06 3.35 7.16
CA VAL A 18 -5.17 4.81 7.29
C VAL A 18 -3.80 5.45 7.50
N ILE A 19 -2.96 4.88 8.37
CA ILE A 19 -1.57 5.34 8.58
C ILE A 19 -0.79 5.26 7.26
N SER A 20 -0.92 4.14 6.53
CA SER A 20 -0.25 3.94 5.24
C SER A 20 -0.70 4.96 4.18
N ILE A 21 -1.99 5.30 4.14
CA ILE A 21 -2.54 6.31 3.25
C ILE A 21 -1.99 7.69 3.59
N LEU A 22 -2.04 8.10 4.86
CA LEU A 22 -1.54 9.40 5.30
C LEU A 22 -0.04 9.55 5.01
N GLY A 23 0.76 8.52 5.31
CA GLY A 23 2.18 8.50 4.98
C GLY A 23 2.45 8.61 3.48
N SER A 24 1.65 7.92 2.65
CA SER A 24 1.78 7.98 1.19
C SER A 24 1.38 9.34 0.62
N ILE A 25 0.34 9.99 1.15
CA ILE A 25 -0.06 11.35 0.76
C ILE A 25 1.06 12.34 1.09
N LEU A 26 1.62 12.28 2.31
CA LEU A 26 2.71 13.15 2.73
C LEU A 26 3.96 12.93 1.85
N SER A 27 4.31 11.66 1.58
CA SER A 27 5.43 11.32 0.69
C SER A 27 5.19 11.78 -0.75
N SER A 28 3.94 11.74 -1.22
CA SER A 28 3.59 12.28 -2.54
C SER A 28 3.84 13.78 -2.59
N LEU A 29 3.31 14.53 -1.63
CA LEU A 29 3.47 15.99 -1.53
C LEU A 29 4.95 16.40 -1.51
N THR A 30 5.77 15.77 -0.68
CA THR A 30 7.20 16.08 -0.61
C THR A 30 7.90 15.79 -1.93
N ASN A 31 7.64 14.63 -2.57
CA ASN A 31 8.27 14.31 -3.85
C ASN A 31 7.81 15.23 -4.99
N PHE A 32 6.57 15.71 -4.99
CA PHE A 32 6.12 16.74 -5.94
C PHE A 32 6.88 18.06 -5.74
N ILE A 33 7.10 18.48 -4.50
CA ILE A 33 7.86 19.70 -4.17
C ILE A 33 9.32 19.57 -4.62
N TYR A 34 9.95 18.40 -4.44
CA TYR A 34 11.33 18.15 -4.84
C TYR A 34 11.51 17.79 -6.33
N GLY A 35 10.43 17.80 -7.13
CA GLY A 35 10.49 17.50 -8.58
C GLY A 35 10.61 16.00 -8.92
N ASN A 36 10.48 15.11 -7.95
CA ASN A 36 10.53 13.65 -8.13
C ASN A 36 9.14 13.11 -8.54
N TYR A 37 8.64 13.54 -9.70
CA TYR A 37 7.28 13.24 -10.15
C TYR A 37 6.98 11.74 -10.25
N SER A 38 7.93 10.93 -10.73
CA SER A 38 7.76 9.47 -10.84
C SER A 38 7.46 8.81 -9.48
N VAL A 39 8.15 9.26 -8.42
CA VAL A 39 7.95 8.77 -7.05
C VAL A 39 6.63 9.29 -6.49
N GLY A 40 6.28 10.55 -6.77
CA GLY A 40 4.99 11.14 -6.41
C GLY A 40 3.81 10.36 -6.99
N VAL A 41 3.85 10.01 -8.28
CA VAL A 41 2.82 9.20 -8.95
C VAL A 41 2.72 7.80 -8.34
N ALA A 42 3.84 7.16 -8.01
CA ALA A 42 3.84 5.86 -7.33
C ALA A 42 3.18 5.93 -5.95
N CYS A 43 3.41 7.01 -5.19
CA CYS A 43 2.73 7.26 -3.92
C CYS A 43 1.22 7.41 -4.09
N ILE A 44 0.75 8.15 -5.10
CA ILE A 44 -0.69 8.29 -5.40
C ILE A 44 -1.30 6.92 -5.75
N ALA A 45 -0.65 6.13 -6.60
CA ALA A 45 -1.13 4.78 -6.94
C ALA A 45 -1.25 3.90 -5.69
N THR A 46 -0.29 4.01 -4.77
CA THR A 46 -0.31 3.30 -3.48
C THR A 46 -1.52 3.69 -2.64
N VAL A 47 -1.86 4.99 -2.55
CA VAL A 47 -3.07 5.47 -1.86
C VAL A 47 -4.33 4.84 -2.45
N ILE A 48 -4.47 4.86 -3.77
CA ILE A 48 -5.62 4.29 -4.47
C ILE A 48 -5.76 2.81 -4.14
N PHE A 49 -4.66 2.06 -4.14
CA PHE A 49 -4.69 0.63 -3.83
C PHE A 49 -4.97 0.32 -2.36
N TYR A 50 -4.51 1.13 -1.40
CA TYR A 50 -4.91 0.97 0.01
C TYR A 50 -6.40 1.27 0.23
N VAL A 51 -6.94 2.31 -0.41
CA VAL A 51 -8.38 2.60 -0.38
C VAL A 51 -9.15 1.43 -1.00
N TRP A 52 -8.69 0.93 -2.15
CA TRP A 52 -9.33 -0.20 -2.81
C TRP A 52 -9.26 -1.48 -1.96
N LEU A 53 -8.15 -1.73 -1.27
CA LEU A 53 -7.99 -2.84 -0.33
C LEU A 53 -9.02 -2.75 0.81
N LEU A 54 -9.27 -1.55 1.36
CA LEU A 54 -10.28 -1.36 2.42
C LEU A 54 -11.71 -1.61 1.95
N LEU A 55 -12.04 -1.17 0.73
CA LEU A 55 -13.38 -1.28 0.17
C LEU A 55 -13.67 -2.68 -0.34
N SER A 56 -12.83 -3.19 -1.24
CA SER A 56 -13.04 -4.47 -1.93
C SER A 56 -12.52 -5.67 -1.15
N LYS A 57 -11.54 -5.48 -0.26
CA LYS A 57 -10.95 -6.55 0.57
C LYS A 57 -10.50 -7.76 -0.26
N LYS A 58 -10.04 -7.50 -1.48
CA LYS A 58 -9.56 -8.50 -2.43
C LYS A 58 -8.06 -8.68 -2.31
N ARG A 59 -7.57 -9.91 -2.50
CA ARG A 59 -6.12 -10.19 -2.48
C ARG A 59 -5.39 -9.43 -3.58
N MET A 60 -6.04 -9.25 -4.72
CA MET A 60 -5.50 -8.54 -5.87
C MET A 60 -5.04 -7.12 -5.53
N ALA A 61 -5.78 -6.40 -4.68
CA ALA A 61 -5.39 -5.05 -4.25
C ALA A 61 -4.06 -5.06 -3.50
N PHE A 62 -3.82 -6.06 -2.64
CA PHE A 62 -2.54 -6.19 -1.95
C PHE A 62 -1.40 -6.55 -2.91
N TYR A 63 -1.62 -7.44 -3.87
CA TYR A 63 -0.59 -7.74 -4.88
C TYR A 63 -0.20 -6.51 -5.70
N LEU A 64 -1.16 -5.63 -6.02
CA LEU A 64 -0.89 -4.37 -6.69
C LEU A 64 -0.10 -3.39 -5.81
N ILE A 65 -0.37 -3.33 -4.51
CA ILE A 65 0.44 -2.56 -3.55
C ILE A 65 1.89 -3.04 -3.58
N VAL A 66 2.09 -4.37 -3.52
CA VAL A 66 3.45 -4.97 -3.58
C VAL A 66 4.12 -4.66 -4.91
N PHE A 67 3.40 -4.78 -6.02
CA PHE A 67 3.93 -4.46 -7.35
C PHE A 67 4.41 -3.00 -7.45
N VAL A 68 3.61 -2.05 -6.96
CA VAL A 68 4.00 -0.64 -6.92
C VAL A 68 5.20 -0.41 -6.00
N ALA A 69 5.25 -1.07 -4.84
CA ALA A 69 6.38 -0.96 -3.92
C ALA A 69 7.68 -1.47 -4.54
N VAL A 70 7.64 -2.59 -5.28
CA VAL A 70 8.80 -3.12 -6.01
C VAL A 70 9.20 -2.19 -7.16
N ALA A 71 8.23 -1.71 -7.95
CA ALA A 71 8.51 -0.76 -9.03
C ALA A 71 9.15 0.53 -8.49
N ARG A 72 8.64 1.07 -7.38
CA ARG A 72 9.24 2.21 -6.69
C ARG A 72 10.66 1.93 -6.21
N LEU A 73 10.90 0.76 -5.63
CA LEU A 73 12.23 0.38 -5.18
C LEU A 73 13.24 0.34 -6.33
N ILE A 74 12.83 -0.17 -7.49
CA ILE A 74 13.66 -0.16 -8.70
C ILE A 74 13.97 1.29 -9.13
N ILE A 75 12.96 2.16 -9.15
CA ILE A 75 13.14 3.59 -9.49
C ILE A 75 14.09 4.27 -8.51
N ASP A 76 13.90 4.10 -7.20
CA ASP A 76 14.71 4.75 -6.17
C ASP A 76 16.17 4.24 -6.18
N LEU A 77 16.39 2.94 -6.47
CA LEU A 77 17.74 2.38 -6.60
C LEU A 77 18.48 2.88 -7.84
N ILE A 78 17.79 2.95 -8.98
CA ILE A 78 18.41 3.33 -10.26
C ILE A 78 18.60 4.84 -10.35
N VAL A 79 17.58 5.61 -9.99
CA VAL A 79 17.52 7.07 -10.22
C VAL A 79 18.08 7.84 -9.02
N LEU A 80 17.61 7.54 -7.81
CA LEU A 80 17.93 8.32 -6.62
C LEU A 80 19.13 7.77 -5.84
N LYS A 81 19.54 6.51 -6.11
CA LYS A 81 20.62 5.80 -5.40
C LYS A 81 20.51 5.88 -3.88
N THR A 82 19.27 5.95 -3.36
CA THR A 82 19.01 6.07 -1.92
C THR A 82 18.53 4.74 -1.34
N PRO A 83 19.08 4.30 -0.20
CA PRO A 83 18.65 3.06 0.46
C PRO A 83 17.33 3.22 1.23
N MET A 84 16.75 4.43 1.31
CA MET A 84 15.47 4.65 2.00
C MET A 84 14.30 3.90 1.33
N ALA A 85 14.44 3.49 0.07
CA ALA A 85 13.46 2.72 -0.68
C ALA A 85 13.09 1.39 0.00
N PHE A 86 14.03 0.77 0.73
CA PHE A 86 13.79 -0.50 1.44
C PHE A 86 12.72 -0.38 2.52
N LEU A 87 12.53 0.81 3.10
CA LEU A 87 11.47 1.05 4.09
C LEU A 87 10.07 0.89 3.47
N GLY A 88 9.92 1.13 2.16
CA GLY A 88 8.66 0.91 1.43
C GLY A 88 8.23 -0.56 1.41
N LEU A 89 9.19 -1.49 1.33
CA LEU A 89 8.91 -2.93 1.45
C LEU A 89 8.47 -3.32 2.87
N GLY A 90 9.03 -2.66 3.89
CA GLY A 90 8.60 -2.82 5.28
C GLY A 90 7.10 -2.57 5.45
N ASN A 91 6.56 -1.54 4.80
CA ASN A 91 5.13 -1.26 4.83
C ASN A 91 4.30 -2.41 4.25
N CYS A 92 4.75 -3.03 3.15
CA CYS A 92 4.10 -4.19 2.55
C CYS A 92 4.11 -5.41 3.47
N LEU A 93 5.23 -5.66 4.15
CA LEU A 93 5.36 -6.79 5.10
C LEU A 93 4.43 -6.63 6.31
N ILE A 94 4.37 -5.42 6.90
CA ILE A 94 3.47 -5.16 8.02
C ILE A 94 2.01 -5.26 7.57
N THR A 95 1.69 -4.72 6.39
CA THR A 95 0.36 -4.85 5.79
C THR A 95 -0.02 -6.33 5.60
N TYR A 96 0.92 -7.16 5.12
CA TYR A 96 0.72 -8.60 5.00
C TYR A 96 0.48 -9.26 6.35
N ALA A 97 1.25 -8.93 7.40
CA ALA A 97 1.06 -9.48 8.73
C ALA A 97 -0.35 -9.22 9.27
N PHE A 98 -0.90 -8.03 9.05
CA PHE A 98 -2.30 -7.72 9.39
C PHE A 98 -3.32 -8.45 8.50
N LEU A 99 -3.03 -8.60 7.21
CA LEU A 99 -3.89 -9.27 6.24
C LEU A 99 -3.90 -10.80 6.40
N TYR A 100 -2.82 -11.39 6.91
CA TYR A 100 -2.62 -12.84 6.95
C TYR A 100 -3.79 -13.56 7.63
N LYS A 101 -4.31 -12.98 8.72
CA LYS A 101 -5.49 -13.49 9.45
C LYS A 101 -6.76 -13.57 8.58
N TYR A 102 -6.90 -12.66 7.62
CA TYR A 102 -8.05 -12.57 6.71
C TYR A 102 -7.77 -13.22 5.36
N TRP A 103 -6.54 -13.65 5.11
CA TRP A 103 -6.07 -14.04 3.78
C TRP A 103 -6.94 -15.10 3.15
N LYS A 104 -7.24 -16.20 3.87
CA LYS A 104 -8.10 -17.30 3.38
C LYS A 104 -9.50 -16.83 2.97
N GLN A 105 -10.01 -15.76 3.56
CA GLN A 105 -11.34 -15.21 3.31
C GLN A 105 -11.36 -14.14 2.22
N MET A 106 -10.22 -13.49 1.95
CA MET A 106 -10.06 -12.57 0.84
C MET A 106 -10.04 -13.36 -0.47
N LYS A 107 -10.90 -13.00 -1.42
CA LYS A 107 -10.89 -13.55 -2.78
C LYS A 107 -10.08 -12.67 -3.72
#